data_AF-A0A167I8M0-F1
#
_entry.id   AF-A0A167I8M0-F1
#
_cell.length_a   1.000
_cell.length_b   1.000
_cell.length_c   1.000
_cell.angle_alpha   90.00
_cell.angle_beta   90.00
_cell.angle_gamma   90.00
#
_symmetry.space_group_name_H-M   'P 1'
#
loop_
_entity.id
_entity.type
_entity.pdbx_description
1 polymer ?
#
loop_
_entity_poly.entity_id
_entity_poly.type
_entity_poly.pdbx_seq_one_letter_code
_entity_poly.pdbx_strand_id
1 'polypeptide(L)'
;MQIPVILTALLGLAAASPAQELPSVEKRCTAVGQNCGQAQVCCPGSACSYQNYRCTAYGTAGQYCGNAVPCAAGLGCSTSGYCTPYGKAGQYCGNGVPCEAGLNCNWKAVCV
;
A
#
# COMPACT_ATOMS: atom_id res chain seq x y z
N MET A 1 59.37 -10.21 -54.15
CA MET A 1 58.07 -9.54 -54.36
C MET A 1 57.24 -9.85 -53.11
N GLN A 2 57.28 -9.06 -52.03
CA GLN A 2 56.58 -7.77 -51.79
C GLN A 2 55.05 -7.96 -51.93
N ILE A 3 54.32 -8.30 -50.84
CA ILE A 3 53.51 -7.41 -49.92
C ILE A 3 52.19 -6.95 -50.63
N PRO A 4 50.98 -6.76 -50.00
CA PRO A 4 50.60 -6.75 -48.57
C PRO A 4 49.18 -7.33 -48.22
N VAL A 5 48.79 -7.09 -46.95
CA VAL A 5 47.46 -6.79 -46.39
C VAL A 5 46.59 -7.95 -45.90
N ILE A 6 46.73 -8.18 -44.60
CA ILE A 6 45.70 -8.61 -43.65
C ILE A 6 44.42 -7.80 -43.86
N LEU A 7 43.32 -8.43 -44.27
CA LEU A 7 41.99 -7.82 -44.23
C LEU A 7 41.15 -8.53 -43.16
N THR A 8 41.22 -8.01 -41.95
CA THR A 8 40.33 -8.27 -40.83
C THR A 8 38.94 -7.72 -41.19
N ALA A 9 38.00 -8.60 -41.57
CA ALA A 9 36.58 -8.27 -41.59
C ALA A 9 35.94 -8.75 -40.28
N LEU A 10 36.03 -7.89 -39.27
CA LEU A 10 35.09 -7.86 -38.15
C LEU A 10 33.71 -7.43 -38.65
N LEU A 11 32.68 -7.77 -37.87
CA LEU A 11 31.31 -7.23 -37.85
C LEU A 11 30.24 -8.09 -38.54
N GLY A 12 29.36 -8.65 -37.69
CA GLY A 12 28.10 -9.22 -38.14
C GLY A 12 27.29 -10.01 -37.10
N LEU A 13 27.57 -9.94 -35.79
CA LEU A 13 26.62 -10.46 -34.79
C LEU A 13 25.50 -9.43 -34.56
N ALA A 14 24.53 -9.40 -35.47
CA ALA A 14 23.21 -8.88 -35.16
C ALA A 14 22.46 -9.95 -34.38
N ALA A 15 22.78 -10.10 -33.09
CA ALA A 15 21.86 -10.73 -32.15
C ALA A 15 20.66 -9.79 -32.04
N ALA A 16 19.61 -10.08 -32.82
CA ALA A 16 18.30 -9.50 -32.61
C ALA A 16 17.83 -9.95 -31.22
N SER A 17 18.12 -9.13 -30.21
CA SER A 17 17.45 -9.26 -28.92
C SER A 17 15.96 -9.15 -29.19
N PRO A 18 15.12 -10.13 -28.80
CA PRO A 18 13.71 -9.84 -28.66
C PRO A 18 13.65 -8.79 -27.56
N ALA A 19 13.33 -7.55 -27.95
CA ALA A 19 12.82 -6.57 -27.03
C ALA A 19 11.62 -7.27 -26.37
N GLN A 20 11.82 -7.76 -25.15
CA GLN A 20 10.77 -8.39 -24.39
C GLN A 20 9.70 -7.32 -24.29
N GLU A 21 8.60 -7.58 -24.99
CA GLU A 21 7.40 -6.79 -24.98
C GLU A 21 7.06 -6.59 -23.50
N LEU A 22 7.39 -5.41 -22.97
CA LEU A 22 6.95 -5.04 -21.64
C LEU A 22 5.44 -5.16 -21.73
N PRO A 23 4.78 -6.03 -20.93
CA PRO A 23 3.37 -5.87 -20.77
C PRO A 23 3.21 -4.47 -20.17
N SER A 24 2.83 -3.51 -21.03
CA SER A 24 2.20 -2.26 -20.62
C SER A 24 0.81 -2.62 -20.09
N VAL A 25 0.80 -3.47 -19.05
CA VAL A 25 -0.30 -3.57 -18.12
C VAL A 25 -0.08 -2.36 -17.25
N GLU A 26 -0.74 -1.27 -17.64
CA GLU A 26 -1.02 -0.10 -16.84
C GLU A 26 -1.31 -0.58 -15.41
N LYS A 27 -0.28 -0.62 -14.55
CA LYS A 27 -0.40 -1.17 -13.20
C LYS A 27 -1.11 -0.10 -12.39
N ARG A 28 -2.44 -0.11 -12.47
CA ARG A 28 -3.31 0.88 -11.82
C ARG A 28 -3.13 0.87 -10.31
N CYS A 29 -2.66 -0.24 -9.75
CA CYS A 29 -2.41 -0.36 -8.33
C CYS A 29 -1.36 -1.43 -7.96
N THR A 30 -0.79 -1.28 -6.78
CA THR A 30 0.17 -2.18 -6.16
C THR A 30 -0.55 -3.20 -5.30
N ALA A 31 -0.34 -4.49 -5.62
CA ALA A 31 -0.96 -5.60 -4.92
C ALA A 31 -0.48 -5.69 -3.45
N VAL A 32 -1.29 -6.32 -2.59
CA VAL A 32 -0.93 -6.61 -1.20
C VAL A 32 0.40 -7.37 -1.13
N GLY A 33 1.24 -7.01 -0.17
CA GLY A 33 2.58 -7.56 0.03
C GLY A 33 3.64 -6.96 -0.90
N GLN A 34 3.28 -6.13 -1.87
CA GLN A 34 4.25 -5.45 -2.73
C GLN A 34 4.66 -4.10 -2.13
N ASN A 35 5.88 -3.66 -2.46
CA ASN A 35 6.42 -2.38 -2.01
C ASN A 35 5.60 -1.22 -2.60
N CYS A 36 5.13 -0.33 -1.73
CA CYS A 36 4.41 0.89 -2.06
C CYS A 36 5.21 2.17 -1.78
N GLY A 37 6.51 2.05 -1.49
CA GLY A 37 7.42 3.21 -1.46
C GLY A 37 7.39 3.99 -2.78
N GLN A 38 7.75 5.28 -2.73
CA GLN A 38 7.70 6.21 -3.87
C GLN A 38 6.28 6.50 -4.39
N ALA A 39 5.34 6.75 -3.47
CA ALA A 39 3.96 7.20 -3.77
C ALA A 39 3.15 6.25 -4.68
N GLN A 40 3.46 4.95 -4.67
CA GLN A 40 2.68 3.96 -5.39
C GLN A 40 1.32 3.75 -4.72
N VAL A 41 0.25 3.73 -5.50
CA VAL A 41 -1.12 3.53 -5.00
C VAL A 41 -1.38 2.03 -4.80
N CYS A 42 -1.85 1.63 -3.62
CA CYS A 42 -2.24 0.24 -3.34
C CYS A 42 -3.60 -0.09 -3.95
N CYS A 43 -3.84 -1.37 -4.23
CA CYS A 43 -5.12 -1.80 -4.79
C CYS A 43 -6.28 -1.58 -3.82
N PRO A 44 -7.52 -1.40 -4.33
CA PRO A 44 -8.71 -1.28 -3.49
C PRO A 44 -8.76 -2.37 -2.42
N GLY A 45 -9.10 -1.99 -1.20
CA GLY A 45 -9.05 -2.89 -0.05
C GLY A 45 -7.69 -2.97 0.65
N SER A 46 -6.71 -2.18 0.23
CA SER A 46 -5.39 -2.11 0.87
C SER A 46 -4.81 -0.70 0.89
N ALA A 47 -3.86 -0.46 1.77
CA ALA A 47 -3.16 0.81 1.89
C ALA A 47 -1.68 0.60 2.21
N CYS A 48 -0.89 1.65 1.98
CA CYS A 48 0.55 1.60 2.19
C CYS A 48 0.85 1.71 3.69
N SER A 49 1.42 0.64 4.27
CA SER A 49 1.85 0.65 5.67
C SER A 49 3.08 1.54 5.84
N TYR A 50 3.04 2.48 6.79
CA TYR A 50 4.19 3.35 7.09
C TYR A 50 5.35 2.60 7.78
N GLN A 51 5.12 1.40 8.30
CA GLN A 51 6.15 0.64 9.01
C GLN A 51 7.11 -0.09 8.07
N ASN A 52 6.60 -0.66 6.98
CA ASN A 52 7.38 -1.52 6.08
C ASN A 52 7.26 -1.12 4.61
N TYR A 53 6.54 -0.04 4.31
CA TYR A 53 6.28 0.44 2.95
C TYR A 53 5.71 -0.65 2.04
N ARG A 54 4.86 -1.54 2.57
CA ARG A 54 4.15 -2.56 1.79
C ARG A 54 2.65 -2.30 1.78
N CYS A 55 2.03 -2.56 0.63
CA CYS A 55 0.57 -2.59 0.56
C CYS A 55 0.04 -3.68 1.48
N THR A 56 -0.78 -3.28 2.44
CA THR A 56 -1.33 -4.15 3.46
C THR A 56 -2.85 -4.05 3.40
N ALA A 57 -3.53 -5.20 3.44
CA ALA A 57 -4.99 -5.24 3.45
C ALA A 57 -5.53 -4.45 4.65
N TYR A 58 -6.69 -3.81 4.49
CA TYR A 58 -7.32 -3.14 5.61
C TYR A 58 -7.71 -4.13 6.72
N GLY A 59 -7.56 -3.70 7.97
CA GLY A 59 -8.01 -4.45 9.13
C GLY A 59 -9.54 -4.53 9.21
N THR A 60 -10.06 -5.73 9.40
CA THR A 60 -11.47 -6.00 9.70
C THR A 60 -11.74 -5.87 11.20
N ALA A 61 -13.01 -5.85 11.60
CA ALA A 61 -13.39 -5.70 13.01
C ALA A 61 -12.71 -6.77 13.89
N GLY A 62 -12.11 -6.34 15.00
CA GLY A 62 -11.36 -7.18 15.93
C GLY A 62 -9.92 -7.49 15.51
N GLN A 63 -9.46 -7.10 14.31
CA GLN A 63 -8.05 -7.26 13.93
C GLN A 63 -7.16 -6.19 14.58
N TYR A 64 -5.94 -6.59 14.90
CA TYR A 64 -4.94 -5.68 15.47
C TYR A 64 -4.46 -4.66 14.44
N CYS A 65 -4.54 -3.37 14.79
CA CYS A 65 -4.16 -2.22 13.94
C CYS A 65 -2.88 -1.51 14.38
N GLY A 66 -2.20 -1.97 15.45
CA GLY A 66 -0.97 -1.32 15.94
C GLY A 66 0.26 -1.45 15.03
N ASN A 67 0.19 -2.24 13.96
CA ASN A 67 1.27 -2.41 12.98
C ASN A 67 1.09 -1.56 11.72
N ALA A 68 0.60 -0.32 11.88
CA ALA A 68 0.29 0.56 10.75
C ALA A 68 -0.69 -0.04 9.74
N VAL A 69 -1.55 -0.96 10.20
CA VAL A 69 -2.63 -1.53 9.40
C VAL A 69 -3.82 -0.59 9.54
N PRO A 70 -4.18 0.18 8.50
CA PRO A 70 -5.39 0.98 8.57
C PRO A 70 -6.60 0.04 8.64
N CYS A 71 -7.60 0.41 9.43
CA CYS A 71 -8.86 -0.34 9.49
C CYS A 71 -9.70 -0.06 8.25
N ALA A 72 -10.60 -1.00 7.93
CA ALA A 72 -11.54 -0.85 6.83
C ALA A 72 -12.51 0.32 7.09
N ALA A 73 -13.19 0.77 6.04
CA ALA A 73 -14.18 1.85 6.15
C ALA A 73 -15.23 1.55 7.25
N GLY A 74 -15.55 2.57 8.05
CA GLY A 74 -16.47 2.45 9.19
C GLY A 74 -15.84 1.90 10.47
N LEU A 75 -14.54 1.60 10.46
CA LEU A 75 -13.79 1.14 11.63
C LEU A 75 -12.66 2.13 11.96
N GLY A 76 -12.44 2.36 13.25
CA GLY A 76 -11.29 3.08 13.77
C GLY A 76 -10.40 2.17 14.60
N CYS A 77 -9.10 2.50 14.65
CA CYS A 77 -8.17 1.84 15.56
C CYS A 77 -8.41 2.38 16.98
N SER A 78 -8.98 1.55 17.85
CA SER A 78 -9.18 1.90 19.26
C SER A 78 -7.84 2.05 20.00
N THR A 79 -7.87 2.67 21.18
CA THR A 79 -6.69 2.74 22.06
C THR A 79 -6.19 1.36 22.50
N SER A 80 -7.04 0.32 22.46
CA SER A 80 -6.64 -1.07 22.69
C SER A 80 -5.89 -1.69 21.51
N GLY A 81 -5.73 -0.97 20.39
CA GLY A 81 -4.98 -1.42 19.23
C GLY A 81 -5.77 -2.36 18.31
N TYR A 82 -7.10 -2.38 18.40
CA TYR A 82 -7.95 -3.21 17.54
C TYR A 82 -8.91 -2.36 16.71
N CYS A 83 -9.16 -2.81 15.49
CA CYS A 83 -10.16 -2.22 14.60
C CYS A 83 -11.55 -2.43 15.19
N THR A 84 -12.21 -1.34 15.53
CA THR A 84 -13.52 -1.33 16.17
C THR A 84 -14.45 -0.40 15.41
N PRO A 85 -15.77 -0.68 15.37
CA PRO A 85 -16.73 0.27 14.82
C PRO A 85 -16.60 1.64 15.49
N TYR A 86 -16.68 2.71 14.71
CA TYR A 86 -16.70 4.05 15.26
C TYR A 86 -17.91 4.26 16.17
N GLY A 87 -17.70 5.04 17.24
CA GLY A 87 -18.77 5.50 18.11
C GLY A 87 -19.68 6.49 17.39
N LYS A 88 -20.98 6.25 17.47
CA LYS A 88 -22.03 7.14 16.95
C LYS A 88 -22.42 8.21 17.96
N ALA A 89 -23.12 9.24 17.50
CA ALA A 89 -23.67 10.27 18.38
C ALA A 89 -24.41 9.67 19.60
N GLY A 90 -24.04 10.12 20.80
CA GLY A 90 -24.57 9.63 22.08
C GLY A 90 -23.97 8.31 22.59
N GLN A 91 -23.13 7.62 21.81
CA GLN A 91 -22.45 6.41 22.27
C GLN A 91 -21.24 6.75 23.15
N TYR A 92 -20.92 5.84 24.07
CA TYR A 92 -19.78 5.97 24.96
C TYR A 92 -18.45 5.77 24.22
N CYS A 93 -17.51 6.67 24.43
CA CYS A 93 -16.16 6.67 23.83
C CYS A 93 -15.04 6.66 24.88
N GLY A 94 -15.35 6.62 26.18
CA GLY A 94 -14.35 6.60 27.25
C GLY A 94 -13.53 5.31 27.34
N ASN A 95 -13.91 4.27 26.58
CA ASN A 95 -13.13 3.06 26.36
C ASN A 95 -12.08 3.22 25.24
N GLY A 96 -11.92 4.43 24.69
CA GLY A 96 -10.94 4.72 23.64
C GLY A 96 -11.36 4.23 22.25
N VAL A 97 -12.66 3.98 22.05
CA VAL A 97 -13.23 3.85 20.70
C VAL A 97 -13.36 5.25 20.09
N PRO A 98 -12.77 5.50 18.91
CA PRO A 98 -12.91 6.79 18.24
C PRO A 98 -14.35 7.02 17.78
N CYS A 99 -14.79 8.27 17.76
CA CYS A 99 -16.10 8.65 17.22
C CYS A 99 -16.08 8.71 15.70
N GLU A 100 -17.26 8.61 15.07
CA GLU A 100 -17.41 8.78 13.62
C GLU A 100 -17.01 10.19 13.17
N ALA A 101 -16.66 10.33 11.89
CA ALA A 101 -16.16 11.59 11.35
C ALA A 101 -17.15 12.73 11.62
N GLY A 102 -16.65 13.84 12.18
CA GLY A 102 -17.45 15.00 12.55
C GLY A 102 -17.90 15.02 14.02
N LEU A 103 -17.71 13.94 14.78
CA LEU A 103 -17.97 13.89 16.21
C LEU A 103 -16.67 13.90 17.01
N ASN A 104 -16.73 14.39 18.25
CA ASN A 104 -15.64 14.32 19.21
C ASN A 104 -16.10 13.63 20.50
N CYS A 105 -15.18 12.94 21.16
CA CYS A 105 -15.43 12.41 22.50
C CYS A 105 -15.40 13.57 23.51
N ASN A 106 -16.56 13.94 24.06
CA ASN A 106 -16.63 15.05 25.02
C ASN A 106 -16.22 14.62 26.44
N TRP A 107 -16.26 15.58 27.37
CA TRP A 107 -15.94 15.37 28.79
C TRP A 107 -16.85 14.37 29.52
N LYS A 108 -18.05 14.08 28.99
CA LYS A 108 -18.95 13.03 29.50
C LYS A 108 -18.63 11.66 28.90
N ALA A 109 -17.53 11.54 28.16
CA ALA A 109 -17.12 10.33 27.46
C ALA A 109 -18.19 9.82 26.48
N VAL A 110 -18.89 10.73 25.80
CA VAL A 110 -19.83 10.41 24.73
C VAL A 110 -19.47 11.16 23.44
N CYS A 111 -19.75 10.52 22.30
CA CYS A 111 -19.57 11.13 20.98
C CYS A 111 -20.63 12.20 20.73
N VAL A 112 -20.20 13.44 20.45
CA VAL A 112 -21.06 14.60 20.16
C VAL A 112 -20.49 15.48 19.06
#